data_AF-A0A1H8IV60-F1
#
_entry.id   AF-A0A1H8IV60-F1
#
_cell.length_a   1.000
_cell.length_b   1.000
_cell.length_c   1.000
_cell.angle_alpha   90.00
_cell.angle_beta   90.00
_cell.angle_gamma   90.00
#
_symmetry.space_group_name_H-M   'P 1'
#
loop_
_entity.id
_entity.type
_entity.pdbx_description
1 polymer ?
#
loop_
_entity_poly.entity_id
_entity_poly.type
_entity_poly.pdbx_seq_one_letter_code
_entity_poly.pdbx_strand_id
1 'polypeptide(L)'
;MPENAALIIRFHLMSGEDVSVMSGDFDGEPEAVAAIARAMDEQRSLVLMRARYGRETDVNGVVINLANVVSARVSKTASAEAGQYL
;
A
#
# COMPACT_ATOMS: atom_id res chain seq x y z
N MET A 1 2.41 13.50 19.24
CA MET A 1 2.58 12.18 18.60
C MET A 1 3.15 12.46 17.22
N PRO A 2 4.31 11.91 16.84
CA PRO A 2 4.82 12.17 15.50
C PRO A 2 3.78 11.63 14.50
N GLU A 3 3.34 12.49 13.59
CA GLU A 3 2.56 12.04 12.45
C GLU A 3 3.50 11.15 11.63
N ASN A 4 3.45 9.82 11.82
CA ASN A 4 4.10 8.89 10.90
C ASN A 4 3.60 9.28 9.51
N ALA A 5 4.50 9.82 8.69
CA ALA A 5 4.17 10.30 7.36
C ALA A 5 3.56 9.13 6.58
N ALA A 6 2.28 9.23 6.27
CA ALA A 6 1.54 8.13 5.68
C ALA A 6 2.20 7.68 4.37
N LEU A 7 2.43 6.37 4.27
CA LEU A 7 2.97 5.73 3.07
C LEU A 7 1.86 5.56 2.05
N ILE A 8 2.18 5.77 0.79
CA ILE A 8 1.33 5.41 -0.34
C ILE A 8 1.74 4.01 -0.78
N ILE A 9 0.79 3.09 -0.77
CA ILE A 9 0.94 1.72 -1.26
C ILE A 9 0.10 1.61 -2.53
N ARG A 10 0.77 1.34 -3.66
CA ARG A 10 0.14 1.09 -4.95
C ARG A 10 0.21 -0.38 -5.29
N PHE A 11 -0.94 -1.02 -5.42
CA PHE A 11 -1.07 -2.41 -5.87
C PHE A 11 -1.37 -2.42 -7.36
N HIS A 12 -0.56 -3.15 -8.12
CA HIS A 12 -0.78 -3.40 -9.53
C HIS A 12 -1.53 -4.72 -9.67
N LEU A 13 -2.74 -4.67 -10.21
CA LEU A 13 -3.57 -5.86 -10.39
C LEU A 13 -3.29 -6.53 -11.73
N MET A 14 -3.54 -7.84 -11.82
CA MET A 14 -3.45 -8.60 -13.06
C MET A 14 -4.37 -8.06 -14.16
N SER A 15 -5.49 -7.41 -13.80
CA SER A 15 -6.40 -6.75 -14.74
C SER A 15 -5.80 -5.51 -15.42
N GLY A 16 -4.67 -4.99 -14.93
CA GLY A 16 -4.05 -3.74 -15.37
C GLY A 16 -4.56 -2.49 -14.63
N GLU A 17 -5.45 -2.65 -13.66
CA GLU A 17 -5.89 -1.56 -12.77
C GLU A 17 -4.92 -1.40 -11.58
N ASP A 18 -4.65 -0.16 -11.21
CA ASP A 18 -3.84 0.19 -10.04
C ASP A 18 -4.73 0.67 -8.89
N VAL A 19 -4.56 0.06 -7.71
CA VAL A 19 -5.25 0.48 -6.48
C VAL A 19 -4.25 1.18 -5.55
N SER A 20 -4.54 2.42 -5.17
CA SER A 20 -3.70 3.22 -4.27
C SER A 20 -4.35 3.37 -2.90
N VAL A 21 -3.60 3.00 -1.86
CA VAL A 21 -3.98 3.11 -0.45
C VAL A 21 -2.95 3.96 0.27
N MET A 22 -3.39 4.90 1.09
CA MET A 22 -2.50 5.56 2.04
C MET A 22 -2.60 4.85 3.38
N SER A 23 -1.48 4.49 4.01
CA SER A 23 -1.44 3.83 5.31
C SER A 23 -0.45 4.48 6.27
N GLY A 24 -0.86 4.60 7.53
CA GLY A 24 0.00 5.00 8.66
C GLY A 24 0.37 3.82 9.57
N ASP A 25 0.20 2.58 9.13
CA ASP A 25 0.48 1.38 9.93
C ASP A 25 1.96 0.99 9.99
N PHE A 26 2.79 1.59 9.14
CA PHE A 26 4.20 1.27 9.04
C PHE A 26 5.06 2.50 9.35
N ASP A 27 6.22 2.26 9.96
CA ASP A 27 7.22 3.28 10.27
C ASP A 27 8.05 3.67 9.04
N GLY A 28 8.05 2.83 7.99
CA GLY A 28 8.75 3.13 6.74
C GLY A 28 8.51 2.14 5.60
N GLU A 29 9.00 2.52 4.41
CA GLU A 29 8.88 1.72 3.18
C GLU A 29 9.44 0.29 3.31
N PRO A 30 10.60 0.04 3.96
CA PRO A 30 11.14 -1.32 4.07
C PRO A 30 10.24 -2.26 4.89
N GLU A 31 9.66 -1.76 5.98
CA GLU A 31 8.73 -2.52 6.82
C GLU A 31 7.45 -2.85 6.06
N ALA A 32 6.87 -1.86 5.38
CA ALA A 32 5.68 -2.04 4.57
C ALA A 32 5.92 -3.06 3.44
N VAL A 33 7.04 -2.98 2.72
CA VAL A 33 7.39 -3.94 1.66
C VAL A 33 7.54 -5.35 2.23
N ALA A 34 8.23 -5.52 3.37
CA ALA A 34 8.38 -6.82 4.00
C ALA A 34 7.03 -7.41 4.44
N ALA A 35 6.13 -6.60 5.00
CA ALA A 35 4.79 -7.03 5.39
C ALA A 35 3.94 -7.45 4.17
N ILE A 36 3.98 -6.68 3.09
CA ILE A 36 3.26 -6.99 1.84
C ILE A 36 3.82 -8.29 1.22
N ALA A 37 5.14 -8.39 1.06
CA ALA A 37 5.78 -9.58 0.50
C ALA A 37 5.42 -10.83 1.29
N ARG A 38 5.48 -10.75 2.63
CA ARG A 38 5.07 -11.85 3.51
C ARG A 38 3.60 -12.23 3.35
N ALA A 39 2.70 -11.25 3.20
CA ALA A 39 1.29 -11.53 2.97
C ALA A 39 1.05 -12.20 1.60
N MET A 40 1.78 -11.79 0.56
CA MET A 40 1.74 -12.43 -0.75
C MET A 40 2.26 -13.87 -0.70
N ASP A 41 3.43 -14.09 -0.09
CA ASP A 41 4.07 -15.41 0.02
C ASP A 41 3.19 -16.41 0.79
N GLU A 42 2.55 -15.94 1.87
CA GLU A 42 1.66 -16.76 2.68
C GLU A 42 0.24 -16.84 2.13
N GLN A 43 -0.05 -16.23 0.96
CA GLN A 43 -1.37 -16.17 0.33
C GLN A 43 -2.47 -15.65 1.29
N ARG A 44 -2.12 -14.67 2.12
CA ARG A 44 -3.04 -14.04 3.09
C ARG A 44 -3.46 -12.66 2.61
N SER A 45 -4.63 -12.23 3.06
CA SER A 45 -5.02 -10.82 2.93
C SER A 45 -4.07 -9.93 3.72
N LEU A 46 -3.79 -8.74 3.20
CA LEU A 46 -3.16 -7.67 3.95
C LEU A 46 -4.21 -6.92 4.76
N VAL A 47 -3.98 -6.76 6.06
CA VAL A 47 -4.86 -5.99 6.95
C VAL A 47 -4.15 -4.70 7.34
N LEU A 48 -4.79 -3.57 7.07
CA LEU A 48 -4.35 -2.24 7.44
C LEU A 48 -5.35 -1.66 8.42
N MET A 49 -4.91 -1.17 9.57
CA MET A 49 -5.77 -0.61 10.61
C MET A 49 -5.93 0.90 10.46
N ARG A 50 -4.95 1.56 9.83
CA ARG A 50 -4.91 3.01 9.64
C ARG A 50 -4.69 3.33 8.18
N ALA A 51 -5.70 3.05 7.35
CA ALA A 51 -5.64 3.25 5.90
C ALA A 51 -6.79 4.08 5.33
N ARG A 52 -6.59 4.67 4.15
CA ARG A 52 -7.63 5.37 3.38
C ARG A 52 -7.43 5.15 1.88
N TYR A 53 -8.53 5.09 1.12
CA TYR A 53 -8.48 4.93 -0.34
C TYR A 53 -8.42 6.29 -1.04
N GLY A 54 -7.53 6.41 -2.03
CA GLY A 54 -7.50 7.57 -2.93
C GLY A 54 -7.50 8.93 -2.21
N ARG A 55 -8.59 9.71 -2.39
CA ARG A 55 -8.77 11.05 -1.82
C ARG A 55 -9.72 11.10 -0.63
N GLU A 56 -10.08 9.95 -0.06
CA GLU A 56 -10.93 9.90 1.13
C GLU A 56 -10.26 10.65 2.30
N THR A 57 -11.08 11.28 3.12
CA THR A 57 -10.61 12.01 4.31
C THR A 57 -10.49 11.11 5.52
N ASP A 58 -11.28 10.05 5.58
CA ASP A 58 -11.42 9.21 6.77
C ASP A 58 -10.42 8.06 6.76
N VAL A 59 -9.84 7.80 7.93
CA VAL A 59 -8.92 6.68 8.16
C VAL A 59 -9.73 5.51 8.71
N ASN A 60 -9.64 4.37 8.05
CA ASN A 60 -10.40 3.16 8.32
C ASN A 60 -9.51 1.93 8.40
N GLY A 61 -10.08 0.85 8.96
CA GLY A 61 -9.54 -0.49 8.79
C GLY A 61 -9.86 -1.01 7.38
N VAL A 62 -8.87 -1.53 6.67
CA VAL A 62 -8.97 -2.03 5.30
C VAL A 62 -8.39 -3.44 5.23
N VAL A 63 -9.11 -4.36 4.60
CA VAL A 63 -8.63 -5.71 4.28
C VAL A 63 -8.47 -5.81 2.77
N ILE A 64 -7.26 -6.12 2.31
CA ILE A 64 -6.91 -6.20 0.89
C ILE A 64 -6.63 -7.66 0.54
N ASN A 65 -7.41 -8.20 -0.38
CA ASN A 65 -7.14 -9.50 -0.98
C ASN A 65 -5.98 -9.35 -2.00
N LEU A 66 -4.91 -10.12 -1.83
CA LEU A 66 -3.71 -10.05 -2.66
C LEU A 66 -3.69 -11.06 -3.82
N ALA A 67 -4.73 -11.87 -4.01
CA ALA A 67 -4.74 -12.98 -4.97
C ALA A 67 -4.51 -12.55 -6.44
N ASN A 68 -4.90 -11.33 -6.80
CA ASN A 68 -4.74 -10.78 -8.14
C ASN A 68 -3.68 -9.67 -8.22
N VAL A 69 -2.89 -9.47 -7.17
CA VAL A 69 -1.83 -8.46 -7.14
C VAL A 69 -0.57 -9.07 -7.78
N VAL A 70 -0.05 -8.42 -8.82
CA VAL A 70 1.18 -8.85 -9.51
C VAL A 70 2.41 -8.13 -8.99
N SER A 71 2.27 -6.90 -8.51
CA SER A 71 3.35 -6.15 -7.86
C SER A 71 2.77 -5.07 -6.94
N ALA A 72 3.57 -4.64 -5.98
CA ALA A 72 3.23 -3.54 -5.09
C ALA A 72 4.40 -2.56 -4.99
N ARG A 73 4.08 -1.27 -4.95
CA ARG A 73 5.05 -0.20 -4.74
C ARG A 73 4.68 0.58 -3.49
N VAL A 74 5.66 0.85 -2.64
CA VAL A 74 5.51 1.70 -1.47
C VAL A 74 6.32 2.98 -1.69
N SER A 75 5.73 4.13 -1.42
CA SER A 75 6.41 5.43 -1.48
C SER A 75 5.96 6.38 -0.37
N LYS A 76 6.86 7.25 0.09
CA LYS A 76 6.49 8.45 0.85
C LYS A 76 5.83 9.49 -0.07
N THR A 77 5.00 10.36 0.49
CA THR A 77 4.05 11.28 -0.18
C THR A 77 4.64 12.33 -1.15
N ALA A 78 5.90 12.21 -1.57
CA ALA A 78 6.62 13.20 -2.38
C ALA A 78 7.12 12.69 -3.76
N SER A 79 6.61 11.57 -4.29
CA SER A 79 6.98 11.16 -5.66
C SER A 79 5.74 10.86 -6.50
N ALA A 80 5.11 11.93 -6.97
CA ALA A 80 4.16 11.89 -8.07
C ALA A 80 4.86 11.82 -9.46
N GLU A 81 6.18 11.61 -9.51
CA GLU A 81 6.97 11.70 -10.77
C GLU A 81 7.76 10.44 -11.16
N ALA A 82 7.68 9.33 -10.44
CA ALA A 82 8.39 8.13 -10.88
C ALA A 82 7.51 7.29 -11.81
N GLY A 83 7.69 7.55 -13.11
CA GLY A 83 7.02 6.95 -14.24
C GLY A 83 6.97 5.42 -14.26
N GLN A 84 6.04 4.96 -15.07
CA GLN A 84 5.61 3.60 -15.29
C GLN A 84 6.70 2.84 -16.06
N TYR A 85 7.41 1.94 -15.37
CA TYR A 85 8.41 1.02 -15.94
C TYR A 85 9.40 1.68 -16.93
N LEU A 86 10.42 2.37 -16.41
CA LEU A 86 11.81 2.53 -16.90
C LEU A 86 12.46 3.77 -16.25
#